data_AF-A0A7W7QW33-F1
#
_entry.id   AF-A0A7W7QW33-F1
#
_cell.length_a   1.000
_cell.length_b   1.000
_cell.length_c   1.000
_cell.angle_alpha   90.00
_cell.angle_beta   90.00
_cell.angle_gamma   90.00
#
_symmetry.space_group_name_H-M   'P 1'
#
loop_
_entity.id
_entity.type
_entity.pdbx_description
1 polymer ?
#
loop_
_entity_poly.entity_id
_entity_poly.type
_entity_poly.pdbx_seq_one_letter_code
_entity_poly.pdbx_strand_id
1 'polypeptide(L)'
;MDDVLGRGPIGRWRTARGTATVLVGDEVIFAPDGTGLLRIHSVAFGGETLGFRWRMLGRAHLRIEPVDAGEDAVSLHLELRPHETDTGPQTVLAEAGNDGFWLLLDPLERIGDA
;
A
#
# COMPACT_ATOMS: atom_id res chain seq x y z
N MET A 1 -8.66 10.87 -11.02
CA MET A 1 -8.75 9.40 -10.83
C MET A 1 -8.01 8.66 -11.93
N ASP A 2 -8.18 9.00 -13.22
CA ASP A 2 -7.41 8.39 -14.33
C ASP A 2 -5.88 8.47 -14.18
N ASP A 3 -5.36 9.56 -13.61
CA ASP A 3 -3.91 9.75 -13.46
C ASP A 3 -3.26 8.68 -12.55
N VAL A 4 -3.94 8.29 -11.46
CA VAL A 4 -3.45 7.26 -10.51
C VAL A 4 -3.54 5.86 -11.12
N LEU A 5 -4.60 5.59 -11.91
CA LEU A 5 -4.78 4.29 -12.57
C LEU A 5 -3.72 4.04 -13.67
N GLY A 6 -3.16 5.10 -14.25
CA GLY A 6 -2.14 5.03 -15.31
C GLY A 6 -0.70 5.28 -14.86
N ARG A 7 -0.48 6.18 -13.89
CA ARG A 7 0.86 6.56 -13.39
C ARG A 7 1.25 5.88 -12.08
N GLY A 8 0.30 5.20 -11.45
CA GLY A 8 0.50 4.48 -10.21
C GLY A 8 0.21 5.31 -8.95
N PRO A 9 0.37 4.69 -7.78
CA PRO A 9 -0.11 5.23 -6.51
C PRO A 9 0.82 6.28 -5.90
N ILE A 10 1.39 7.20 -6.70
CA ILE A 10 2.32 8.22 -6.20
C ILE A 10 1.66 9.03 -5.08
N GLY A 11 2.39 9.18 -3.97
CA GLY A 11 1.93 9.90 -2.79
C GLY A 11 1.91 9.05 -1.52
N ARG A 12 1.19 9.55 -0.52
CA ARG A 12 1.07 8.94 0.81
C ARG A 12 -0.25 8.22 0.95
N TRP A 13 -0.15 7.02 1.50
CA TRP A 13 -1.25 6.10 1.74
C TRP A 13 -1.18 5.61 3.17
N ARG A 14 -2.32 5.30 3.77
CA ARG A 14 -2.40 4.69 5.09
C ARG A 14 -3.45 3.61 5.11
N THR A 15 -3.42 2.77 6.12
CA THR A 15 -4.53 1.88 6.47
C THR A 15 -5.87 2.61 6.43
N ALA A 16 -6.80 2.11 5.61
CA ALA A 16 -8.11 2.72 5.43
C ALA A 16 -8.89 2.75 6.75
N ARG A 17 -9.59 3.85 6.99
CA ARG A 17 -10.41 3.96 8.21
C ARG A 17 -11.61 3.02 8.11
N GLY A 18 -11.90 2.30 9.19
CA GLY A 18 -13.02 1.36 9.25
C GLY A 18 -12.72 -0.03 8.67
N THR A 19 -11.51 -0.29 8.17
CA THR A 19 -11.10 -1.64 7.75
C THR A 19 -10.29 -2.36 8.83
N ALA A 20 -9.60 -1.62 9.71
CA ALA A 20 -8.59 -2.18 10.63
C ALA A 20 -9.02 -2.50 12.06
N THR A 21 -8.52 -3.63 12.56
CA THR A 21 -8.39 -4.02 13.97
C THR A 21 -7.33 -3.19 14.72
N VAL A 22 -7.52 -1.86 14.84
CA VAL A 22 -7.01 -0.88 15.87
C VAL A 22 -5.50 -0.84 16.23
N LEU A 23 -4.65 -1.82 15.92
CA LEU A 23 -3.33 -1.97 16.55
C LEU A 23 -2.14 -1.60 15.65
N VAL A 24 -2.38 -1.33 14.37
CA VAL A 24 -1.33 -1.14 13.37
C VAL A 24 -1.68 0.06 12.49
N GLY A 25 -0.89 1.12 12.60
CA GLY A 25 -1.12 2.40 11.93
C GLY A 25 -0.07 2.61 10.84
N ASP A 26 -0.25 1.96 9.71
CA ASP A 26 0.82 1.86 8.73
C ASP A 26 0.68 2.93 7.64
N GLU A 27 1.81 3.50 7.27
CA GLU A 27 1.92 4.52 6.24
C GLU A 27 2.82 4.00 5.12
N VAL A 28 2.34 4.13 3.89
CA VAL A 28 3.09 3.77 2.68
C VAL A 28 3.28 5.02 1.83
N ILE A 29 4.52 5.23 1.39
CA ILE A 29 4.89 6.34 0.51
C ILE A 29 5.39 5.76 -0.81
N PHE A 30 4.81 6.19 -1.92
CA PHE A 30 5.27 5.84 -3.27
C PHE A 30 5.89 7.08 -3.93
N ALA A 31 7.19 7.02 -4.20
CA ALA A 31 7.93 8.07 -4.89
C ALA A 31 7.85 7.88 -6.43
N PRO A 32 7.88 8.97 -7.21
CA PRO A 32 7.74 8.93 -8.68
C PRO A 32 8.89 8.22 -9.40
N ASP A 33 10.02 7.97 -8.72
CA ASP A 33 11.19 7.27 -9.25
C ASP A 33 11.09 5.74 -9.16
N GLY A 34 9.95 5.21 -8.70
CA GLY A 34 9.74 3.78 -8.52
C GLY A 34 10.28 3.25 -7.18
N THR A 35 10.65 4.12 -6.23
CA THR A 35 10.96 3.73 -4.85
C THR A 35 9.78 3.97 -3.92
N GLY A 36 9.78 3.32 -2.77
CA GLY A 36 8.78 3.55 -1.74
C GLY A 36 9.24 3.13 -0.36
N LEU A 37 8.49 3.59 0.63
CA LEU A 37 8.75 3.36 2.05
C LEU A 37 7.47 2.89 2.72
N LEU A 38 7.55 1.77 3.43
CA LEU A 38 6.53 1.29 4.34
C LEU A 38 6.98 1.62 5.76
N ARG A 39 6.16 2.36 6.50
CA ARG A 39 6.32 2.63 7.92
C ARG A 39 5.28 1.84 8.68
N ILE A 40 5.77 0.92 9.51
CA ILE A 40 4.91 0.11 10.37
C ILE A 40 4.97 0.70 11.77
N HIS A 41 3.81 1.02 12.35
CA HIS A 41 3.74 1.46 13.73
C HIS A 41 2.96 0.46 14.57
N SER A 42 3.67 -0.25 15.45
CA SER A 42 3.08 -1.11 16.47
C SER A 42 3.35 -0.56 17.86
N VAL A 43 2.30 -0.49 18.69
CA VAL A 43 2.45 -0.13 20.11
C VAL A 43 3.25 -1.20 20.87
N ALA A 44 3.20 -2.46 20.42
CA ALA A 44 3.87 -3.59 21.08
C ALA A 44 5.33 -3.78 20.66
N PHE A 45 5.66 -3.49 19.40
CA PHE A 45 6.98 -3.79 18.82
C PHE A 45 7.79 -2.56 18.39
N GLY A 46 7.23 -1.34 18.55
CA GLY A 46 7.85 -0.11 18.09
C GLY A 46 7.55 0.20 16.62
N GLY A 47 8.37 1.08 16.03
CA GLY A 47 8.26 1.47 14.63
C GLY A 47 9.31 0.79 13.77
N GLU A 48 8.92 0.29 12.60
CA GLU A 48 9.82 -0.22 11.58
C GLU A 48 9.67 0.58 10.29
N THR A 49 10.74 0.74 9.52
CA THR A 49 10.70 1.33 8.19
C THR A 49 11.36 0.39 7.20
N LEU A 50 10.61 0.00 6.17
CA LEU A 50 11.02 -0.93 5.12
C LEU A 50 11.03 -0.24 3.76
N GLY A 51 12.16 -0.30 3.06
CA GLY A 51 12.28 0.21 1.70
C GLY A 51 11.82 -0.81 0.66
N PHE A 52 11.12 -0.35 -0.37
CA PHE A 52 10.73 -1.18 -1.51
C PHE A 52 10.89 -0.44 -2.85
N ARG A 53 10.93 -1.20 -3.94
CA ARG A 53 10.77 -0.72 -5.31
C ARG A 53 9.37 -1.06 -5.80
N TRP A 54 8.82 -0.24 -6.67
CA TRP A 54 7.50 -0.46 -7.25
C TRP A 54 7.47 -0.10 -8.74
N ARG A 55 6.55 -0.74 -9.47
CA ARG A 55 6.26 -0.42 -10.86
C ARG A 55 4.85 -0.80 -11.24
N MET A 56 4.29 -0.06 -12.19
CA MET A 56 3.02 -0.44 -12.83
C MET A 56 3.20 -1.69 -13.69
N LEU A 57 2.29 -2.65 -13.55
CA LEU A 57 2.18 -3.81 -14.44
C LEU A 57 1.12 -3.60 -15.53
N GLY A 58 0.17 -2.70 -15.29
CA GLY A 58 -0.93 -2.37 -16.18
C GLY A 58 -1.85 -1.36 -15.51
N ARG A 59 -2.96 -1.00 -16.17
CA ARG A 59 -3.95 -0.09 -15.58
C ARG A 59 -4.41 -0.64 -14.24
N ALA A 60 -4.33 0.17 -13.18
CA ALA A 60 -4.70 -0.19 -11.82
C ALA A 60 -3.87 -1.29 -11.13
N HIS A 61 -2.92 -1.94 -11.79
CA HIS A 61 -2.13 -3.02 -11.21
C HIS A 61 -0.65 -2.62 -11.08
N LEU A 62 -0.05 -2.89 -9.92
CA LEU A 62 1.36 -2.67 -9.67
C LEU A 62 2.02 -3.86 -8.96
N ARG A 63 3.34 -3.89 -8.99
CA ARG A 63 4.17 -4.82 -8.24
C ARG A 63 5.08 -4.04 -7.30
N ILE A 64 5.28 -4.56 -6.10
CA ILE A 64 6.27 -4.07 -5.15
C ILE A 64 7.28 -5.16 -4.78
N GLU A 65 8.52 -4.76 -4.49
CA GLU A 65 9.65 -5.64 -4.18
C GLU A 65 10.49 -5.01 -3.07
N PRO A 66 10.81 -5.69 -1.97
CA PRO A 66 11.67 -5.13 -0.92
C PRO A 66 13.06 -4.80 -1.46
N VAL A 67 13.70 -3.74 -0.96
CA VAL A 67 15.06 -3.35 -1.39
C VAL A 67 16.14 -4.26 -0.78
N ASP A 68 15.91 -4.72 0.45
CA ASP A 68 16.91 -5.44 1.26
C ASP A 68 16.57 -6.92 1.50
N ALA A 69 15.60 -7.47 0.79
CA ALA A 69 15.26 -8.88 0.95
C ALA A 69 16.23 -9.75 0.13
N GLY A 70 16.75 -10.80 0.76
CA GLY A 70 17.65 -11.78 0.14
C GLY A 70 16.98 -12.56 -1.00
N GLU A 71 17.58 -13.68 -1.42
CA GLU A 71 17.05 -14.50 -2.54
C GLU A 71 15.59 -14.97 -2.36
N ASP A 72 15.06 -14.98 -1.13
CA ASP A 72 13.69 -15.36 -0.79
C ASP A 72 12.69 -14.18 -0.77
N ALA A 73 13.05 -13.02 -1.32
CA ALA A 73 12.18 -11.85 -1.41
C ALA A 73 10.90 -12.12 -2.23
N VAL A 74 9.74 -12.15 -1.55
CA VAL A 74 8.45 -12.28 -2.23
C VAL A 74 8.02 -10.93 -2.79
N SER A 75 7.81 -10.86 -4.10
CA SER A 75 7.17 -9.70 -4.74
C SER A 75 5.66 -9.74 -4.52
N LEU A 76 5.07 -8.60 -4.19
CA LEU A 76 3.62 -8.48 -4.01
C LEU A 76 2.97 -7.80 -5.21
N HIS A 77 1.80 -8.29 -5.61
CA HIS A 77 0.99 -7.70 -6.67
C HIS A 77 -0.18 -6.96 -6.03
N LEU A 78 -0.33 -5.68 -6.34
CA LEU A 78 -1.36 -4.82 -5.79
C LEU A 78 -2.30 -4.33 -6.89
N GLU A 79 -3.54 -4.06 -6.50
CA GLU A 79 -4.57 -3.46 -7.35
C GLU A 79 -5.20 -2.24 -6.69
N LEU A 80 -5.45 -1.23 -7.52
CA LEU A 80 -6.28 -0.07 -7.20
C LEU A 80 -7.72 -0.43 -7.55
N ARG A 81 -8.61 -0.46 -6.56
CA ARG A 81 -10.01 -0.82 -6.77
C ARG A 81 -10.96 -0.01 -5.90
N PRO A 82 -12.23 0.14 -6.31
CA PRO A 82 -13.25 0.66 -5.41
C PRO A 82 -13.49 -0.31 -4.25
N HIS A 83 -13.68 0.22 -3.04
CA HIS A 83 -14.01 -0.55 -1.85
C HIS A 83 -15.00 0.24 -0.99
N GLU A 84 -16.01 -0.46 -0.48
CA GLU A 84 -16.97 0.10 0.47
C GLU A 84 -16.33 0.13 1.86
N THR A 85 -16.33 1.30 2.49
CA THR A 85 -15.90 1.45 3.89
C THR A 85 -17.03 2.04 4.72
N ASP A 86 -16.91 2.02 6.05
CA ASP A 86 -17.84 2.69 6.96
C ASP A 86 -18.00 4.19 6.67
N THR A 87 -17.05 4.80 5.95
CA THR A 87 -17.07 6.21 5.54
C THR A 87 -17.58 6.44 4.11
N GLY A 88 -18.00 5.37 3.42
CA GLY A 88 -18.47 5.37 2.04
C GLY A 88 -17.50 4.73 1.04
N PRO A 89 -17.86 4.72 -0.26
CA PRO A 89 -17.01 4.18 -1.32
C PRO A 89 -15.74 5.00 -1.49
N GLN A 90 -14.59 4.31 -1.50
CA GLN A 90 -13.31 4.92 -1.81
C GLN A 90 -12.41 4.01 -2.64
N THR A 91 -11.46 4.61 -3.36
CA THR A 91 -10.42 3.83 -4.03
C THR A 91 -9.36 3.43 -3.02
N VAL A 92 -9.10 2.14 -2.93
CA VAL A 92 -8.08 1.59 -2.03
C VAL A 92 -7.01 0.87 -2.84
N LEU A 93 -5.86 0.69 -2.20
CA LEU A 93 -4.82 -0.21 -2.65
C LEU A 93 -4.86 -1.50 -1.83
N ALA A 94 -5.00 -2.65 -2.49
CA ALA A 94 -5.05 -3.97 -1.87
C ALA A 94 -4.22 -4.99 -2.67
N GLU A 95 -3.89 -6.14 -2.09
CA GLU A 95 -3.26 -7.23 -2.85
C GLU A 95 -4.23 -7.78 -3.90
N ALA A 96 -3.74 -8.04 -5.11
CA ALA A 96 -4.58 -8.54 -6.19
C ALA A 96 -5.18 -9.91 -5.84
N GLY A 97 -6.51 -10.01 -5.82
CA GLY A 97 -7.22 -11.24 -5.46
C GLY A 97 -7.34 -11.51 -3.97
N ASN A 98 -6.94 -10.57 -3.11
CA ASN A 98 -7.08 -10.63 -1.66
C ASN A 98 -7.62 -9.28 -1.13
N ASP A 99 -8.25 -9.29 0.04
CA ASP A 99 -8.75 -8.07 0.68
C ASP A 99 -7.72 -7.42 1.62
N GLY A 100 -6.65 -8.15 1.97
CA GLY A 100 -5.53 -7.66 2.77
C GLY A 100 -4.23 -7.58 1.99
N PHE A 101 -3.17 -7.17 2.66
CA PHE A 101 -1.77 -7.23 2.24
C PHE A 101 -1.03 -8.11 3.24
N TRP A 102 -0.10 -8.96 2.79
CA TRP A 102 0.53 -9.99 3.65
C TRP A 102 1.24 -9.47 4.92
N LEU A 103 1.52 -8.16 5.02
CA LEU A 103 2.00 -7.49 6.24
C LEU A 103 0.99 -6.49 6.84
N LEU A 104 -0.03 -6.08 6.07
CA LEU A 104 -1.02 -5.05 6.41
C LEU A 104 -2.37 -5.70 6.15
N LEU A 105 -3.09 -6.16 7.17
CA LEU A 105 -4.35 -6.90 6.95
C LEU A 105 -5.45 -6.06 6.26
N ASP A 106 -5.14 -4.81 5.90
CA ASP A 106 -6.09 -3.77 5.58
C ASP A 106 -5.77 -3.06 4.26
N PRO A 107 -6.80 -2.73 3.45
CA PRO A 107 -6.67 -1.86 2.31
C PRO A 107 -6.09 -0.48 2.69
N LEU A 108 -5.39 0.15 1.75
CA LEU A 108 -4.83 1.49 1.97
C LEU A 108 -5.65 2.58 1.29
N GLU A 109 -5.94 3.66 2.01
CA GLU A 109 -6.54 4.90 1.48
C GLU A 109 -5.46 5.97 1.25
N ARG A 110 -5.65 6.81 0.22
CA ARG A 110 -4.73 7.91 -0.08
C ARG A 110 -4.98 9.09 0.86
N ILE A 111 -3.90 9.66 1.42
CA ILE A 111 -3.97 10.79 2.36
C ILE A 111 -3.25 12.05 1.89
N GLY A 112 -2.51 12.00 0.78
CA GLY A 112 -1.89 13.17 0.20
C GLY A 112 -0.80 12.86 -0.81
N ASP A 113 -0.07 13.90 -1.20
CA ASP A 113 1.18 13.78 -1.96
C ASP A 113 2.35 13.41 -1.04
N ALA A 114 3.45 12.92 -1.64
CA ALA A 114 4.65 12.45 -0.95
C ALA A 114 5.49 13.62 -0.41
#